data_AF-A0A0G0UB30-F1
#
_entry.id   AF-A0A0G0UB30-F1
#
_cell.length_a   1.000
_cell.length_b   1.000
_cell.length_c   1.000
_cell.angle_alpha   90.00
_cell.angle_beta   90.00
_cell.angle_gamma   90.00
#
_symmetry.space_group_name_H-M   'P 1'
#
loop_
_entity.id
_entity.type
_entity.pdbx_description
1 polymer ?
#
loop_
_entity_poly.entity_id
_entity_poly.type
_entity_poly.pdbx_seq_one_letter_code
_entity_poly.pdbx_strand_id
1 'polypeptide(L)' 'ATEIPAGIEIGGDIYIHKYQTDLIADAKRKGYRGRIDL' A
#
# COMPACT_ATOMS: atom_id res chain seq x y z
N ALA A 1 -10.66 -23.25 3.39
CA ALA A 1 -10.31 -21.90 2.90
C ALA A 1 -9.73 -22.07 1.50
N THR A 2 -10.01 -21.15 0.58
CA THR A 2 -9.43 -21.20 -0.78
C THR A 2 -8.00 -20.68 -0.74
N GLU A 3 -7.07 -21.44 -1.30
CA GLU A 3 -5.66 -21.04 -1.41
C GLU A 3 -5.46 -20.05 -2.56
N ILE A 4 -4.58 -19.10 -2.36
CA ILE A 4 -4.18 -18.14 -3.40
C ILE A 4 -3.18 -18.86 -4.32
N PRO A 5 -3.45 -18.91 -5.64
CA PRO A 5 -2.54 -19.53 -6.60
C PRO A 5 -1.12 -18.97 -6.55
N ALA A 6 -0.14 -19.83 -6.83
CA ALA A 6 1.26 -19.41 -6.97
C ALA A 6 1.38 -18.32 -8.05
N GLY A 7 2.13 -17.26 -7.74
CA GLY A 7 2.32 -16.10 -8.62
C GLY A 7 1.27 -14.99 -8.47
N ILE A 8 0.26 -15.15 -7.61
CA ILE A 8 -0.65 -14.05 -7.23
C ILE A 8 -0.16 -13.43 -5.93
N GLU A 9 0.16 -12.14 -5.98
CA GLU A 9 0.50 -11.34 -4.80
C GLU A 9 -0.74 -10.62 -4.26
N ILE A 10 -0.92 -10.66 -2.95
CA ILE A 10 -1.90 -9.81 -2.26
C ILE A 10 -1.19 -8.56 -1.76
N GLY A 11 -1.52 -7.42 -2.37
CA GLY A 11 -1.13 -6.09 -1.91
C GLY A 11 -2.28 -5.35 -1.23
N GLY A 12 -1.94 -4.22 -0.61
CA GLY A 12 -2.92 -3.25 -0.10
C GLY A 12 -2.73 -1.88 -0.74
N ASP A 13 -3.81 -1.29 -1.23
CA ASP A 13 -3.85 0.11 -1.65
C ASP A 13 -4.29 0.98 -0.48
N ILE A 14 -3.62 2.11 -0.28
CA ILE A 14 -4.01 3.13 0.70
C ILE A 14 -4.01 4.52 0.06
N TYR A 15 -4.97 5.33 0.46
CA TYR A 15 -5.06 6.74 0.10
C TYR A 15 -4.38 7.59 1.16
N ILE A 16 -3.44 8.43 0.73
CA ILE A 16 -2.70 9.33 1.62
C ILE A 16 -2.65 10.71 0.96
N HIS A 17 -2.96 11.76 1.72
CA HIS A 17 -2.80 13.13 1.25
C HIS A 17 -1.32 13.53 1.27
N LYS A 18 -0.90 14.38 0.31
CA LYS A 18 0.50 14.79 0.15
C LYS A 18 1.18 15.38 1.40
N TYR A 19 0.42 15.99 2.30
CA TYR A 19 0.95 16.63 3.52
C TYR A 19 1.24 15.63 4.65
N GLN A 20 0.81 14.37 4.52
CA GLN A 20 0.99 13.33 5.54
C GLN A 20 2.32 12.59 5.34
N THR A 21 3.43 13.32 5.46
CA THR A 21 4.79 12.83 5.13
C THR A 21 5.19 11.57 5.90
N ASP A 22 4.85 11.48 7.18
CA ASP A 22 5.18 10.33 8.03
C ASP A 22 4.39 9.09 7.60
N LEU A 23 3.13 9.27 7.22
CA LEU A 23 2.27 8.19 6.75
C LEU A 23 2.74 7.66 5.38
N ILE A 24 3.22 8.55 4.51
CA ILE A 24 3.84 8.18 3.22
C ILE A 24 5.11 7.35 3.46
N ALA A 25 5.95 7.74 4.43
CA ALA A 25 7.17 7.01 4.76
C ALA A 25 6.86 5.61 5.33
N ASP A 26 5.90 5.52 6.25
CA ASP A 26 5.48 4.24 6.83
C ASP A 26 4.84 3.32 5.79
N ALA A 27 4.01 3.87 4.91
CA ALA A 27 3.39 3.16 3.80
C ALA A 27 4.41 2.47 2.88
N LYS A 28 5.43 3.23 2.46
CA LYS A 28 6.52 2.72 1.62
C LYS A 28 7.30 1.62 2.34
N ARG A 29 7.60 1.80 3.63
CA ARG A 29 8.32 0.81 4.44
C ARG A 29 7.55 -0.51 4.57
N LYS A 30 6.23 -0.45 4.63
CA LYS A 30 5.35 -1.62 4.77
C LYS A 30 4.95 -2.26 3.44
N GLY A 31 5.39 -1.70 2.30
CA GLY A 31 5.08 -2.24 0.98
C GLY A 31 3.66 -1.93 0.50
N TYR A 32 2.97 -0.95 1.11
CA TYR A 32 1.69 -0.49 0.58
C TYR A 32 1.89 0.23 -0.75
N ARG A 33 0.93 0.03 -1.66
CA ARG A 33 0.86 0.80 -2.89
C ARG A 33 0.13 2.11 -2.58
N GLY A 34 0.89 3.18 -2.40
CA GLY A 34 0.35 4.50 -2.07
C GLY A 34 -0.17 5.22 -3.31
N ARG A 35 -1.43 5.66 -3.29
CA ARG A 35 -1.93 6.72 -4.17
C ARG A 35 -1.91 8.03 -3.41
N ILE A 36 -1.12 8.98 -3.90
CA ILE A 36 -1.00 10.33 -3.32
C ILE A 36 -1.99 11.22 -4.05
N ASP A 37 -2.95 11.78 -3.31
CA ASP A 37 -3.86 12.79 -3.82
C ASP A 37 -3.31 14.21 -3.59
N LEU A 38 -3.50 15.10 -4.57
CA LEU A 38 -2.87 16.42 -4.67
C LEU A 38 -3.58 17.52 -3.89
#